data_AF-A0A536WS75-F1
#
_entry.id   AF-A0A536WS75-F1
#
_cell.length_a   1.000
_cell.length_b   1.000
_cell.length_c   1.000
_cell.angle_alpha   90.00
_cell.angle_beta   90.00
_cell.angle_gamma   90.00
#
_symmetry.space_group_name_H-M   'P 1'
#
loop_
_entity.id
_entity.type
_entity.pdbx_description
1 polymer ?
#
loop_
_entity_poly.entity_id
_entity_poly.type
_entity_poly.pdbx_seq_one_letter_code
_entity_poly.pdbx_strand_id
1 'polypeptide(L)'
;MAPCKESQLRLTQIKLAGFKSFVDPTSIATPGQLVGIVGPNGCGKSNVIDAVRWVLGESRASALRGESMQDVIFNGAGDRAPVGRASVELFFDNSQGRIGGQWGVYGELSIKRVLTRDGDSTYYINNIPVRRRDIHDVFLGTGLGPRAYAIIEQGMISRVIEAKPEELRVFLEEAAGVSKYKERRRETEGRLSDTRENLARVQDIRQELSSQLERLDAQAKVANEYRDLEARLKQAQHLLWYSKQQDAVRMRERHATELANLSAGFEALQSELRAVENRLESLRAEHYAAGDELHEKQGAFYAANAEVTRLEQQLAFARESEGRLAQQAAQINEQIAAIAAQIGATDENTRSGEHELEAAIARREVAEDEQRVAAQAMTPLESRIAEVASAVAAVQQRISDVEQAIRVAETRRENADKALNALAQRRERLEA
;
A
#
# COMPACT_ATOMS: atom_id res chain seq x y z
N MET A 1 68.17 -110.08 0.11
CA MET A 1 67.58 -109.44 -1.09
C MET A 1 66.29 -110.17 -1.42
N ALA A 2 65.17 -109.72 -0.85
CA ALA A 2 63.85 -110.15 -1.32
C ALA A 2 63.58 -109.39 -2.64
N PRO A 3 62.99 -110.02 -3.68
CA PRO A 3 62.55 -109.28 -4.84
C PRO A 3 61.58 -108.21 -4.33
N CYS A 4 61.84 -106.94 -4.68
CA CYS A 4 60.89 -105.87 -4.48
C CYS A 4 59.59 -106.36 -5.13
N LYS A 5 58.56 -106.67 -4.33
CA LYS A 5 57.22 -106.91 -4.88
C LYS A 5 56.81 -105.58 -5.46
N GLU A 6 57.12 -105.37 -6.74
CA GLU A 6 56.65 -104.21 -7.48
C GLU A 6 55.14 -104.21 -7.36
N SER A 7 54.61 -103.19 -6.69
CA SER A 7 53.17 -102.97 -6.54
C SER A 7 52.61 -102.63 -7.91
N GLN A 8 52.32 -103.61 -8.76
CA GLN A 8 52.00 -103.38 -10.16
C GLN A 8 50.49 -103.33 -10.36
N LEU A 9 50.03 -102.22 -10.94
CA LEU A 9 48.70 -102.14 -11.52
C LEU A 9 48.66 -103.07 -12.73
N ARG A 10 47.76 -104.04 -12.76
CA ARG A 10 47.73 -105.07 -13.82
C ARG A 10 46.49 -104.93 -14.66
N LEU A 11 46.64 -104.87 -15.98
CA LEU A 11 45.53 -104.97 -16.92
C LEU A 11 45.02 -106.43 -16.94
N THR A 12 43.75 -106.64 -16.63
CA THR A 12 43.13 -107.98 -16.57
C THR A 12 42.33 -108.31 -17.83
N GLN A 13 41.68 -107.31 -18.42
CA GLN A 13 40.81 -107.49 -19.57
C GLN A 13 40.67 -106.21 -20.39
N ILE A 14 40.60 -106.38 -21.71
CA ILE A 14 40.32 -105.32 -22.70
C ILE A 14 39.02 -105.68 -23.42
N LYS A 15 37.98 -104.84 -23.33
CA LYS A 15 36.75 -104.99 -24.09
C LYS A 15 36.71 -103.93 -25.19
N LEU A 16 36.49 -104.37 -26.43
CA LEU A 16 36.48 -103.56 -27.64
C LEU A 16 35.13 -103.73 -28.33
N ALA A 17 34.50 -102.65 -28.77
CA ALA A 17 33.32 -102.72 -29.63
C ALA A 17 33.30 -101.53 -30.58
N GLY A 18 33.07 -101.79 -31.87
CA GLY A 18 33.06 -100.77 -32.91
C GLY A 18 34.38 -100.01 -33.11
N PHE A 19 35.50 -100.53 -32.59
CA PHE A 19 36.81 -99.88 -32.61
C PHE A 19 37.69 -100.43 -33.72
N LYS A 20 37.97 -99.61 -34.75
CA LYS A 20 38.77 -99.99 -35.93
C LYS A 20 38.37 -101.36 -36.49
N SER A 21 39.27 -102.34 -36.51
CA SER A 21 39.02 -103.70 -37.01
C SER A 21 38.06 -104.53 -36.14
N PHE A 22 37.73 -104.09 -34.92
CA PHE A 22 36.88 -104.81 -33.98
C PHE A 22 35.44 -104.29 -34.02
N VAL A 23 34.65 -104.82 -34.96
CA VAL A 23 33.24 -104.45 -35.14
C VAL A 23 32.38 -105.00 -34.01
N ASP A 24 32.44 -106.31 -33.80
CA ASP A 24 31.67 -107.02 -32.80
C ASP A 24 32.30 -106.88 -31.41
N PRO A 25 31.49 -106.87 -30.32
CA PRO A 25 32.01 -106.85 -28.96
C PRO A 25 32.99 -107.99 -28.71
N THR A 26 34.27 -107.64 -28.57
CA THR A 26 35.38 -108.57 -28.42
C THR A 26 36.04 -108.33 -27.07
N SER A 27 36.26 -109.40 -26.31
CA SER A 27 36.95 -109.35 -25.03
C SER A 27 38.27 -110.10 -25.11
N ILE A 28 39.37 -109.39 -24.86
CA ILE A 28 40.72 -109.94 -24.79
C ILE A 28 41.11 -110.02 -23.32
N ALA A 29 41.28 -111.23 -22.78
CA ALA A 29 41.77 -111.45 -21.43
C ALA A 29 43.30 -111.40 -21.39
N THR A 30 43.86 -110.80 -20.34
CA THR A 30 45.31 -110.71 -20.10
C THR A 30 45.66 -111.39 -18.76
N PRO A 31 45.66 -112.74 -18.70
CA PRO A 31 45.73 -113.47 -17.44
C PRO A 31 47.13 -113.51 -16.80
N GLY A 32 48.19 -113.26 -17.58
CA GLY A 32 49.58 -113.37 -17.15
C GLY A 32 50.37 -112.07 -17.27
N GLN A 33 51.61 -112.07 -16.75
CA GLN A 33 52.55 -110.94 -16.87
C GLN A 33 53.08 -110.76 -18.29
N LEU A 34 53.20 -111.86 -19.05
CA LEU A 34 53.59 -111.87 -20.44
C LEU A 34 52.43 -112.41 -21.28
N VAL A 35 51.92 -111.58 -22.19
CA VAL A 35 50.83 -111.95 -23.10
C VAL A 35 51.28 -111.65 -24.53
N GLY A 36 51.28 -112.67 -25.38
CA GLY A 36 51.61 -112.54 -26.80
C GLY A 36 50.34 -112.38 -27.63
N ILE A 37 50.22 -111.28 -28.38
CA ILE A 37 49.17 -111.09 -29.38
C ILE A 37 49.77 -111.39 -30.75
N VAL A 38 49.40 -112.54 -31.32
CA VAL A 38 49.90 -113.04 -32.61
C VAL A 38 48.78 -113.16 -33.63
N GLY A 39 49.14 -113.14 -34.91
CA GLY A 39 48.21 -113.21 -36.03
C GLY A 39 48.86 -112.76 -37.34
N PRO A 40 48.21 -112.94 -38.50
CA PRO A 40 48.74 -112.51 -39.79
C PRO A 40 48.80 -110.98 -39.93
N ASN A 41 49.51 -110.48 -40.94
CA ASN A 41 49.55 -109.03 -41.21
C ASN A 41 48.15 -108.53 -41.59
N GLY A 42 47.76 -107.37 -41.07
CA GLY A 42 46.43 -106.79 -41.31
C GLY A 42 45.32 -107.30 -40.37
N CYS A 43 45.55 -108.26 -39.48
CA CYS A 43 44.51 -108.79 -38.58
C CYS A 43 44.18 -107.89 -37.37
N GLY A 44 44.64 -106.63 -37.36
CA GLY A 44 44.32 -105.68 -36.28
C GLY A 44 45.15 -105.77 -35.01
N LYS A 45 46.30 -106.47 -35.00
CA LYS A 45 47.18 -106.61 -33.81
C LYS A 45 47.58 -105.26 -33.21
N SER A 46 48.05 -104.33 -34.04
CA SER A 46 48.45 -103.00 -33.59
C SER A 46 47.28 -102.16 -33.08
N ASN A 47 46.05 -102.43 -33.55
CA ASN A 47 44.86 -101.71 -33.11
C ASN A 47 44.53 -101.98 -31.64
N VAL A 48 45.00 -103.09 -31.05
CA VAL A 48 44.85 -103.36 -29.61
C VAL A 48 45.65 -102.36 -28.78
N ILE A 49 46.87 -102.03 -29.20
CA ILE A 49 47.71 -101.02 -28.52
C ILE A 49 47.09 -99.63 -28.69
N ASP A 50 46.59 -99.31 -29.88
CA ASP A 50 45.91 -98.04 -30.15
C ASP A 50 44.66 -97.89 -29.25
N ALA A 51 43.90 -98.97 -29.03
CA ALA A 51 42.73 -98.97 -28.15
C ALA A 51 43.10 -98.63 -26.70
N VAL A 52 44.18 -99.22 -26.19
CA VAL A 52 44.68 -98.93 -24.84
C VAL A 52 45.09 -97.46 -24.72
N ARG A 53 45.88 -96.94 -25.65
CA ARG A 53 46.30 -95.53 -25.67
C ARG A 53 45.14 -94.56 -25.76
N TRP A 54 44.16 -94.90 -26.57
CA TRP A 54 42.96 -94.10 -26.75
C TRP A 54 42.16 -93.96 -25.45
N VAL A 55 42.00 -95.04 -24.68
CA VAL A 55 41.32 -94.98 -23.38
C VAL A 55 42.13 -94.22 -22.33
N LEU A 56 43.46 -94.35 -22.34
CA LEU A 56 44.36 -93.64 -21.41
C LEU A 56 44.47 -92.12 -21.68
N GLY A 57 43.75 -91.61 -22.68
CA GLY A 57 43.58 -90.18 -22.91
C GLY A 57 44.46 -89.59 -24.00
N GLU A 58 45.01 -90.41 -24.91
CA GLU A 58 45.66 -89.89 -26.12
C GLU A 58 44.65 -89.09 -26.95
N SER A 59 45.10 -87.90 -27.40
CA SER A 59 44.29 -86.89 -28.08
C SER A 59 44.77 -86.55 -29.48
N ARG A 60 45.97 -87.00 -29.86
CA ARG A 60 46.49 -86.86 -31.22
C ARG A 60 46.02 -88.04 -32.07
N ALA A 61 45.23 -87.75 -33.11
CA ALA A 61 44.78 -88.76 -34.07
C ALA A 61 45.94 -89.49 -34.76
N SER A 62 47.03 -88.76 -35.05
CA SER A 62 48.25 -89.31 -35.66
C SER A 62 48.93 -90.37 -34.79
N ALA A 63 48.84 -90.26 -33.45
CA ALA A 63 49.36 -91.27 -32.53
C ALA A 63 48.53 -92.56 -32.55
N LEU A 64 47.27 -92.48 -32.99
CA LEU A 64 46.38 -93.63 -33.17
C LEU A 64 46.35 -94.12 -34.61
N ARG A 65 47.32 -93.74 -35.46
CA ARG A 65 47.37 -94.13 -36.88
C ARG A 65 46.09 -93.78 -37.66
N GLY A 66 45.48 -92.64 -37.33
CA GLY A 66 44.33 -92.06 -38.04
C GLY A 66 44.59 -90.58 -38.38
N GLU A 67 43.79 -90.02 -39.28
CA GLU A 67 43.85 -88.60 -39.66
C GLU A 67 42.94 -87.77 -38.75
N SER A 68 41.79 -88.32 -38.38
CA SER A 68 40.81 -87.76 -37.45
C SER A 68 40.59 -88.67 -36.24
N MET A 69 40.19 -88.09 -35.10
CA MET A 69 39.80 -88.86 -33.93
C MET A 69 38.55 -89.73 -34.20
N GLN A 70 37.76 -89.41 -35.23
CA GLN A 70 36.61 -90.22 -35.65
C GLN A 70 37.03 -91.51 -36.38
N ASP A 71 38.25 -91.60 -36.90
CA ASP A 71 38.77 -92.77 -37.62
C ASP A 71 39.00 -94.00 -36.73
N VAL A 72 38.84 -93.83 -35.41
CA VAL A 72 38.80 -94.94 -34.46
C VAL A 72 37.49 -95.74 -34.55
N ILE A 73 36.42 -95.14 -35.11
CA ILE A 73 35.13 -95.79 -35.32
C ILE A 73 35.20 -96.63 -36.59
N PHE A 74 34.72 -97.88 -36.53
CA PHE A 74 34.66 -98.73 -37.71
C PHE A 74 33.77 -98.11 -38.81
N ASN A 75 34.39 -97.85 -39.97
CA ASN A 75 33.76 -97.18 -41.11
C ASN A 75 33.17 -98.14 -42.17
N GLY A 76 33.05 -99.43 -41.87
CA GLY A 76 32.55 -100.43 -42.81
C GLY A 76 33.68 -101.10 -43.61
N ALA A 77 33.52 -102.38 -43.91
CA ALA A 77 34.45 -103.14 -44.75
C ALA A 77 33.74 -104.39 -45.32
N GLY A 78 33.82 -104.59 -46.64
CA GLY A 78 33.15 -105.69 -47.34
C GLY A 78 31.64 -105.69 -47.07
N ASP A 79 31.13 -106.80 -46.51
CA ASP A 79 29.71 -107.00 -46.21
C ASP A 79 29.25 -106.41 -44.86
N ARG A 80 30.12 -105.70 -44.13
CA ARG A 80 29.79 -105.14 -42.80
C ARG A 80 29.49 -103.65 -42.85
N ALA A 81 28.32 -103.28 -42.35
CA ALA A 81 27.87 -101.90 -42.23
C ALA A 81 28.73 -101.07 -41.24
N PRO A 82 28.86 -99.75 -41.47
CA PRO A 82 29.50 -98.86 -40.51
C PRO A 82 28.74 -98.78 -39.19
N VAL A 83 29.48 -98.63 -38.08
CA VAL A 83 28.89 -98.44 -36.75
C VAL A 83 28.91 -96.97 -36.34
N GLY A 84 27.93 -96.56 -35.52
CA GLY A 84 27.78 -95.16 -35.05
C GLY A 84 28.59 -94.81 -33.81
N ARG A 85 29.18 -95.79 -33.13
CA ARG A 85 29.95 -95.60 -31.90
C ARG A 85 31.11 -96.57 -31.79
N ALA A 86 32.20 -96.11 -31.18
CA ALA A 86 33.28 -96.95 -30.69
C ALA A 86 33.34 -96.90 -29.17
N SER A 87 33.52 -98.04 -28.52
CA SER A 87 33.77 -98.09 -27.09
C SER A 87 34.90 -99.06 -26.77
N VAL A 88 35.81 -98.63 -25.91
CA VAL A 88 36.87 -99.46 -25.37
C VAL A 88 36.83 -99.34 -23.86
N GLU A 89 36.88 -100.48 -23.17
CA GLU A 89 36.92 -100.56 -21.72
C GLU A 89 38.10 -101.43 -21.28
N LEU A 90 38.90 -100.88 -20.37
CA LEU A 90 40.07 -101.52 -19.77
C LEU A 90 39.76 -101.84 -18.31
N PHE A 91 40.00 -103.08 -17.91
CA PHE A 91 39.88 -103.52 -16.52
C PHE A 91 41.27 -103.65 -15.91
N PHE A 92 41.47 -103.00 -14.77
CA PHE A 92 42.72 -103.03 -14.03
C PHE A 92 42.50 -103.61 -12.63
N ASP A 93 43.35 -104.55 -12.26
CA ASP A 93 43.49 -105.06 -10.89
C ASP A 93 44.42 -104.13 -10.11
N ASN A 94 43.83 -103.48 -9.10
CA ASN A 94 44.46 -102.55 -8.18
C ASN A 94 44.53 -103.12 -6.74
N SER A 95 44.51 -104.46 -6.59
CA SER A 95 44.62 -105.14 -5.28
C SER A 95 45.84 -104.73 -4.44
N GLN A 96 46.88 -104.16 -5.07
CA GLN A 96 48.10 -103.70 -4.42
C GLN A 96 48.13 -102.18 -4.17
N GLY A 97 47.05 -101.44 -4.47
CA GLY A 97 46.86 -100.05 -4.07
C GLY A 97 47.79 -99.02 -4.71
N ARG A 98 48.21 -99.23 -5.97
CA ARG A 98 49.11 -98.30 -6.69
C ARG A 98 48.40 -97.02 -7.14
N ILE A 99 47.10 -97.11 -7.42
CA ILE A 99 46.29 -95.94 -7.80
C ILE A 99 45.96 -95.12 -6.54
N GLY A 100 46.30 -93.84 -6.57
CA GLY A 100 45.98 -92.90 -5.49
C GLY A 100 44.64 -92.19 -5.67
N GLY A 101 44.23 -91.43 -4.65
CA GLY A 101 43.02 -90.59 -4.70
C GLY A 101 41.72 -91.35 -4.45
N GLN A 102 40.60 -90.75 -4.87
CA GLN A 102 39.23 -91.27 -4.61
C GLN A 102 38.99 -92.68 -5.19
N TRP A 103 39.75 -93.06 -6.22
CA TRP A 103 39.60 -94.34 -6.93
C TRP A 103 40.51 -95.45 -6.40
N GLY A 104 41.45 -95.14 -5.50
CA GLY A 104 42.39 -96.10 -4.93
C GLY A 104 41.76 -97.09 -3.94
N VAL A 105 40.53 -96.84 -3.50
CA VAL A 105 39.76 -97.70 -2.56
C VAL A 105 39.25 -98.96 -3.25
N TYR A 106 39.11 -98.95 -4.58
CA TYR A 106 38.59 -100.07 -5.33
C TYR A 106 39.72 -101.05 -5.70
N GLY A 107 39.49 -102.33 -5.42
CA GLY A 107 40.41 -103.42 -5.78
C GLY A 107 40.45 -103.71 -7.29
N GLU A 108 39.41 -103.32 -8.03
CA GLU A 108 39.34 -103.37 -9.48
C GLU A 108 38.84 -102.02 -10.02
N LEU A 109 39.45 -101.55 -11.12
CA LEU A 109 39.13 -100.30 -11.77
C LEU A 109 38.79 -100.56 -13.24
N SER A 110 37.58 -100.23 -13.68
CA SER A 110 37.21 -100.19 -15.10
C SER A 110 37.32 -98.76 -15.64
N ILE A 111 37.99 -98.60 -16.77
CA ILE A 111 38.09 -97.31 -17.46
C ILE A 111 37.58 -97.49 -18.87
N LYS A 112 36.57 -96.70 -19.22
CA LYS A 112 35.89 -96.80 -20.50
C LYS A 112 35.90 -95.45 -21.21
N ARG A 113 36.20 -95.48 -22.49
CA ARG A 113 36.01 -94.34 -23.39
C ARG A 113 34.99 -94.70 -24.46
N VAL A 114 34.04 -93.81 -24.70
CA VAL A 114 33.03 -93.94 -25.75
C VAL A 114 33.12 -92.72 -26.66
N LEU A 115 33.12 -92.95 -27.97
CA LEU A 115 33.06 -91.89 -28.97
C LEU A 115 31.94 -92.18 -29.96
N THR A 116 31.09 -91.19 -30.19
CA THR A 116 30.04 -91.20 -31.21
C THR A 116 30.50 -90.49 -32.47
N ARG A 117 29.85 -90.74 -33.60
CA ARG A 117 30.12 -90.03 -34.87
C ARG A 117 29.89 -88.52 -34.77
N ASP A 118 29.06 -88.08 -33.84
CA ASP A 118 28.77 -86.66 -33.58
C ASP A 118 29.96 -85.92 -32.95
N GLY A 119 31.02 -86.65 -32.54
CA GLY A 119 32.24 -86.09 -31.95
C GLY A 119 32.27 -86.08 -30.42
N ASP A 120 31.19 -86.55 -29.78
CA ASP A 120 31.12 -86.63 -28.32
C ASP A 120 32.00 -87.76 -27.79
N SER A 121 33.09 -87.39 -27.11
CA SER A 121 34.01 -88.31 -26.43
C SER A 121 33.75 -88.28 -24.93
N THR A 122 33.12 -89.32 -24.39
CA THR A 122 32.86 -89.46 -22.95
C THR A 122 33.78 -90.48 -22.30
N TYR A 123 34.26 -90.16 -21.09
CA TYR A 123 35.09 -91.03 -20.27
C TYR A 123 34.29 -91.50 -19.06
N TYR A 124 34.52 -92.74 -18.67
CA TYR A 124 33.93 -93.35 -17.49
C TYR A 124 34.99 -94.07 -16.68
N ILE A 125 34.89 -93.96 -15.35
CA ILE A 125 35.60 -94.80 -14.40
C ILE A 125 34.54 -95.58 -13.61
N ASN A 126 34.59 -96.91 -13.60
CA ASN A 126 33.58 -97.77 -12.95
C ASN A 126 32.14 -97.37 -13.33
N ASN A 127 31.91 -97.08 -14.62
CA ASN A 127 30.65 -96.57 -15.20
C ASN A 127 30.19 -95.18 -14.74
N ILE A 128 30.98 -94.44 -13.95
CA ILE A 128 30.69 -93.04 -13.57
C ILE A 128 31.33 -92.10 -14.59
N PRO A 129 30.59 -91.14 -15.17
CA PRO A 129 31.16 -90.20 -16.14
C PRO A 129 32.16 -89.26 -15.47
N VAL A 130 33.35 -89.12 -16.06
CA VAL A 130 34.45 -88.29 -15.54
C VAL A 130 35.04 -87.42 -16.64
N ARG A 131 35.81 -86.40 -16.26
CA ARG A 131 36.55 -85.57 -17.21
C ARG A 131 37.83 -86.27 -17.62
N ARG A 132 38.33 -85.95 -18.81
CA ARG A 132 39.64 -86.44 -19.29
C ARG A 132 40.78 -86.12 -18.31
N ARG A 133 40.74 -84.95 -17.64
CA ARG A 133 41.72 -84.58 -16.62
C ARG A 133 41.74 -85.58 -15.47
N ASP A 134 40.58 -86.06 -15.04
CA ASP A 134 40.47 -87.01 -13.94
C ASP A 134 41.12 -88.36 -14.31
N ILE A 135 41.02 -88.79 -15.58
CA ILE A 135 41.73 -89.98 -16.10
C ILE A 135 43.24 -89.80 -16.01
N HIS A 136 43.75 -88.62 -16.42
CA HIS A 136 45.18 -88.33 -16.32
C HIS A 136 45.66 -88.28 -14.87
N ASP A 137 44.86 -87.71 -13.96
CA ASP A 137 45.20 -87.59 -12.54
C ASP A 137 45.26 -88.97 -11.85
N VAL A 138 44.40 -89.92 -12.26
CA VAL A 138 44.42 -91.32 -11.78
C VAL A 138 45.71 -92.06 -12.15
N PHE A 139 46.24 -91.81 -13.34
CA PHE A 139 47.48 -92.43 -13.81
C PHE A 139 48.73 -91.57 -13.57
N LEU A 140 48.60 -90.40 -12.95
CA LEU A 140 49.72 -89.53 -12.65
C LEU A 140 50.64 -90.19 -11.60
N GLY A 141 51.86 -90.54 -11.99
CA GLY A 141 52.83 -91.22 -11.14
C GLY A 141 52.73 -92.75 -11.14
N THR A 142 51.78 -93.34 -11.87
CA THR A 142 51.76 -94.80 -12.08
C THR A 142 52.64 -95.24 -13.25
N GLY A 143 53.04 -94.30 -14.12
CA GLY A 143 53.80 -94.53 -15.34
C GLY A 143 52.93 -94.85 -16.57
N LEU A 144 51.60 -94.76 -16.44
CA LEU A 144 50.59 -95.09 -17.46
C LEU A 144 49.80 -93.84 -17.92
N GLY A 145 50.47 -92.72 -18.22
CA GLY A 145 49.87 -91.55 -18.87
C GLY A 145 49.90 -91.57 -20.40
N PRO A 146 49.34 -90.55 -21.09
CA PRO A 146 49.44 -90.38 -22.54
C PRO A 146 50.87 -90.12 -23.04
N ARG A 147 51.81 -89.79 -22.13
CA ARG A 147 53.25 -89.68 -22.40
C ARG A 147 54.06 -90.81 -21.73
N ALA A 148 53.37 -91.84 -21.25
CA ALA A 148 53.96 -92.98 -20.58
C ALA A 148 55.08 -93.62 -21.39
N TYR A 149 56.20 -93.85 -20.73
CA TYR A 149 57.25 -94.74 -21.22
C TYR A 149 56.81 -96.22 -21.27
N ALA A 150 55.71 -96.57 -20.58
CA ALA A 150 55.22 -97.94 -20.46
C ALA A 150 54.62 -98.52 -21.76
N ILE A 151 54.27 -97.68 -22.75
CA ILE A 151 53.72 -98.14 -24.03
C ILE A 151 54.70 -97.84 -25.14
N ILE A 152 55.45 -98.84 -25.60
CA ILE A 152 56.43 -98.68 -26.67
C ILE A 152 55.78 -98.94 -28.03
N GLU A 153 55.82 -97.93 -28.89
CA GLU A 153 55.32 -97.99 -30.26
C GLU A 153 56.41 -98.33 -31.28
N GLN A 154 55.98 -98.75 -32.47
CA GLN A 154 56.87 -98.89 -33.60
C GLN A 154 57.54 -97.55 -33.93
N GLY A 155 58.87 -97.52 -33.92
CA GLY A 155 59.67 -96.29 -34.14
C GLY A 155 59.86 -95.41 -32.91
N MET A 156 59.21 -95.70 -31.77
CA MET A 156 59.37 -94.91 -30.54
C MET A 156 60.78 -95.06 -29.95
N ILE A 157 61.40 -96.23 -30.08
CA ILE A 157 62.78 -96.48 -29.62
C ILE A 157 63.76 -95.57 -30.37
N SER A 158 63.66 -95.49 -31.70
CA SER A 158 64.49 -94.58 -32.52
C SER A 158 64.27 -93.12 -32.13
N ARG A 159 63.02 -92.70 -31.91
CA ARG A 159 62.69 -91.33 -31.48
C ARG A 159 63.30 -90.97 -30.12
N VAL A 160 63.32 -91.90 -29.16
CA VAL A 160 63.93 -91.65 -27.84
C VAL A 160 65.45 -91.54 -27.95
N ILE A 161 66.08 -92.32 -28.84
CA ILE A 161 67.53 -92.28 -29.08
C ILE A 161 67.94 -90.98 -29.79
N GLU A 162 67.11 -90.47 -30.70
CA GLU A 162 67.36 -89.24 -31.47
C GLU A 162 66.82 -87.96 -30.79
N ALA A 163 66.12 -88.08 -29.65
CA ALA A 163 65.47 -86.96 -28.97
C ALA A 163 66.46 -85.93 -28.42
N LYS A 164 66.06 -84.66 -28.43
CA LYS A 164 66.83 -83.58 -27.79
C LYS A 164 66.79 -83.72 -26.26
N PRO A 165 67.80 -83.19 -25.54
CA PRO A 165 67.85 -83.26 -24.08
C PRO A 165 66.59 -82.72 -23.37
N GLU A 166 65.95 -81.69 -23.91
CA GLU A 166 64.72 -81.11 -23.36
C GLU A 166 63.52 -82.06 -23.48
N GLU A 167 63.45 -82.80 -24.58
CA GLU A 167 62.40 -83.80 -24.82
C GLU A 167 62.65 -85.04 -23.96
N LEU A 168 63.90 -85.49 -23.87
CA LEU A 168 64.31 -86.61 -23.01
C LEU A 168 64.05 -86.32 -21.53
N ARG A 169 64.23 -85.07 -21.09
CA ARG A 169 63.97 -84.63 -19.72
C ARG A 169 62.54 -84.92 -19.26
N VAL A 170 61.54 -84.78 -20.13
CA VAL A 170 60.14 -85.06 -19.77
C VAL A 170 59.97 -86.54 -19.40
N PHE A 171 60.59 -87.44 -20.18
CA PHE A 171 60.56 -88.88 -19.90
C PHE A 171 61.29 -89.22 -18.59
N LEU A 172 62.43 -88.58 -18.32
CA LEU A 172 63.18 -88.76 -17.07
C LEU A 172 62.41 -88.21 -15.86
N GLU A 173 61.75 -87.06 -15.98
CA GLU A 173 60.93 -86.46 -14.92
C GLU A 173 59.67 -87.30 -14.61
N GLU A 174 59.12 -87.99 -15.61
CA GLU A 174 58.01 -88.93 -15.43
C GLU A 174 58.49 -90.23 -14.77
N ALA A 175 59.62 -90.79 -15.22
CA ALA A 175 60.24 -91.97 -14.62
C ALA A 175 60.68 -91.74 -13.16
N ALA A 176 61.16 -90.53 -12.83
CA ALA A 176 61.52 -90.14 -11.48
C ALA A 176 60.30 -89.81 -10.59
N GLY A 177 59.07 -89.77 -11.14
CA GLY A 177 57.85 -89.48 -10.40
C GLY A 177 57.71 -88.04 -9.89
N VAL A 178 58.58 -87.12 -10.32
CA VAL A 178 58.59 -85.72 -9.85
C VAL A 178 57.52 -84.83 -10.51
N SER A 179 56.94 -85.31 -11.61
CA SER A 179 55.95 -84.58 -12.40
C SER A 179 54.72 -84.14 -11.59
N LYS A 180 54.24 -84.97 -10.65
CA LYS A 180 53.12 -84.63 -9.75
C LYS A 180 53.40 -83.42 -8.87
N TYR A 181 54.61 -83.35 -8.31
CA TYR A 181 55.01 -82.26 -7.42
C TYR A 181 55.23 -80.96 -8.19
N LYS A 182 55.78 -81.06 -9.40
CA LYS A 182 56.01 -79.92 -10.29
C LYS A 182 54.70 -79.26 -10.73
N GLU A 183 53.70 -80.06 -11.12
CA GLU A 183 52.38 -79.54 -11.50
C GLU A 183 51.66 -78.89 -10.32
N ARG A 184 51.70 -79.53 -9.13
CA ARG A 184 51.11 -78.97 -7.91
C ARG A 184 51.78 -77.66 -7.49
N ARG A 185 53.10 -77.53 -7.67
CA ARG A 185 53.83 -76.29 -7.38
C ARG A 185 53.36 -75.17 -8.29
N ARG A 186 53.27 -75.43 -9.61
CA ARG A 186 52.81 -74.45 -10.60
C ARG A 186 51.40 -73.96 -10.31
N GLU A 187 50.49 -74.86 -9.97
CA GLU A 187 49.11 -74.48 -9.61
C GLU A 187 49.08 -73.60 -8.35
N THR A 188 49.86 -73.96 -7.33
CA THR A 188 49.96 -73.18 -6.09
C THR A 188 50.55 -71.79 -6.34
N GLU A 189 51.61 -71.70 -7.15
CA GLU A 189 52.23 -70.43 -7.55
C GLU A 189 51.23 -69.52 -8.27
N GLY A 190 50.41 -70.07 -9.18
CA GLY A 190 49.34 -69.32 -9.84
C GLY A 190 48.33 -68.75 -8.85
N ARG A 191 47.79 -69.59 -7.95
CA ARG A 191 46.83 -69.16 -6.91
C ARG A 191 47.40 -68.08 -6.00
N LEU A 192 48.68 -68.17 -5.65
CA LEU A 192 49.37 -67.17 -4.83
C LEU A 192 49.47 -65.83 -5.56
N SER A 193 49.78 -65.85 -6.86
CA SER A 193 49.83 -64.65 -7.70
C SER A 193 48.48 -63.95 -7.74
N ASP A 194 47.41 -64.70 -8.03
CA ASP A 194 46.04 -64.16 -8.09
C ASP A 194 45.63 -63.55 -6.74
N THR A 195 46.01 -64.19 -5.63
CA THR A 195 45.72 -63.68 -4.28
C THR A 195 46.44 -62.37 -3.99
N ARG A 196 47.69 -62.22 -4.46
CA ARG A 196 48.48 -60.98 -4.29
C ARG A 196 47.89 -59.83 -5.10
N GLU A 197 47.44 -60.09 -6.31
CA GLU A 197 46.76 -59.10 -7.15
C GLU A 197 45.45 -58.62 -6.49
N ASN A 198 44.66 -59.55 -5.97
CA ASN A 198 43.44 -59.21 -5.22
C ASN A 198 43.74 -58.36 -3.98
N LEU A 199 44.81 -58.67 -3.24
CA LEU A 199 45.22 -57.88 -2.07
C LEU A 199 45.61 -56.45 -2.45
N ALA A 200 46.36 -56.28 -3.54
CA ALA A 200 46.74 -54.96 -4.04
C ALA A 200 45.49 -54.13 -4.38
N ARG A 201 44.52 -54.72 -5.08
CA ARG A 201 43.26 -54.06 -5.40
C ARG A 201 42.48 -53.62 -4.16
N VAL A 202 42.40 -54.46 -3.12
CA VAL A 202 41.74 -54.10 -1.86
C VAL A 202 42.46 -52.95 -1.17
N GLN A 203 43.80 -52.92 -1.24
CA GLN A 203 44.60 -51.85 -0.67
C GLN A 203 44.36 -50.51 -1.38
N ASP A 204 44.23 -50.52 -2.71
CA ASP A 204 43.90 -49.32 -3.49
C ASP A 204 42.51 -48.78 -3.11
N ILE A 205 41.49 -49.64 -3.04
CA ILE A 205 40.13 -49.27 -2.61
C ILE A 205 40.16 -48.67 -1.20
N ARG A 206 40.94 -49.27 -0.29
CA ARG A 206 41.06 -48.76 1.08
C ARG A 206 41.65 -47.34 1.09
N GLN A 207 42.70 -47.08 0.31
CA GLN A 207 43.31 -45.75 0.21
C GLN A 207 42.34 -44.71 -0.36
N GLU A 208 41.60 -45.08 -1.41
CA GLU A 208 40.58 -44.21 -1.99
C GLU A 208 39.49 -43.88 -0.95
N LEU A 209 38.94 -44.88 -0.26
CA LEU A 209 37.93 -44.68 0.78
C LEU A 209 38.44 -43.83 1.95
N SER A 210 39.71 -44.01 2.36
CA SER A 210 40.32 -43.15 3.39
C SER A 210 40.35 -41.68 2.96
N SER A 211 40.74 -41.39 1.72
CA SER A 211 40.74 -40.02 1.20
C SER A 211 39.32 -39.40 1.13
N GLN A 212 38.31 -40.22 0.78
CA GLN A 212 36.92 -39.79 0.77
C GLN A 212 36.41 -39.49 2.19
N LEU A 213 36.78 -40.33 3.17
CA LEU A 213 36.44 -40.12 4.57
C LEU A 213 37.03 -38.83 5.13
N GLU A 214 38.29 -38.52 4.83
CA GLU A 214 38.93 -37.26 5.27
C GLU A 214 38.18 -36.04 4.71
N ARG A 215 37.77 -36.08 3.44
CA ARG A 215 36.97 -35.01 2.83
C ARG A 215 35.59 -34.88 3.49
N LEU A 216 34.92 -36.00 3.75
CA LEU A 216 33.62 -36.01 4.41
C LEU A 216 33.69 -35.52 5.86
N ASP A 217 34.75 -35.85 6.60
CA ASP A 217 34.98 -35.36 7.95
C ASP A 217 35.17 -33.83 7.97
N ALA A 218 35.96 -33.29 7.04
CA ALA A 218 36.12 -31.85 6.89
C ALA A 218 34.77 -31.15 6.57
N GLN A 219 33.97 -31.73 5.68
CA GLN A 219 32.63 -31.22 5.37
C GLN A 219 31.69 -31.29 6.57
N ALA A 220 31.73 -32.37 7.35
CA ALA A 220 30.91 -32.52 8.55
C ALA A 220 31.26 -31.48 9.62
N LYS A 221 32.55 -31.17 9.81
CA LYS A 221 33.00 -30.10 10.71
C LYS A 221 32.42 -28.75 10.32
N VAL A 222 32.54 -28.35 9.05
CA VAL A 222 31.98 -27.08 8.55
C VAL A 222 30.46 -27.05 8.69
N ALA A 223 29.77 -28.16 8.40
CA ALA A 223 28.32 -28.25 8.55
C ALA A 223 27.87 -28.11 10.01
N ASN A 224 28.62 -28.69 10.95
CA ASN A 224 28.34 -28.56 12.38
C ASN A 224 28.58 -27.12 12.87
N GLU A 225 29.67 -26.48 12.46
CA GLU A 225 29.93 -25.06 12.76
C GLU A 225 28.82 -24.16 12.21
N TYR A 226 28.39 -24.39 10.96
CA TYR A 226 27.27 -23.66 10.36
C TYR A 226 25.99 -23.82 11.17
N ARG A 227 25.66 -25.04 11.62
CA ARG A 227 24.45 -25.29 12.43
C ARG A 227 24.49 -24.58 13.77
N ASP A 228 25.65 -24.55 14.44
CA ASP A 228 25.83 -23.81 15.69
C ASP A 228 25.68 -22.30 15.47
N LEU A 229 26.31 -21.76 14.42
CA LEU A 229 26.17 -20.35 14.05
C LEU A 229 24.72 -19.97 13.69
N GLU A 230 24.02 -20.83 12.95
CA GLU A 230 22.61 -20.61 12.60
C GLU A 230 21.71 -20.63 13.85
N ALA A 231 21.95 -21.54 14.80
CA ALA A 231 21.24 -21.58 16.06
C ALA A 231 21.46 -20.30 16.88
N ARG A 232 22.72 -19.85 16.99
CA ARG A 232 23.07 -18.59 17.67
C ARG A 232 22.46 -17.38 16.97
N LEU A 233 22.45 -17.34 15.64
CA LEU A 233 21.83 -16.28 14.85
C LEU A 233 20.32 -16.20 15.13
N LYS A 234 19.61 -17.34 15.08
CA LYS A 234 18.17 -17.41 15.39
C LYS A 234 17.88 -16.94 16.80
N GLN A 235 18.69 -17.38 17.78
CA GLN A 235 18.54 -16.93 19.16
C GLN A 235 18.74 -15.42 19.29
N ALA A 236 19.79 -14.87 18.68
CA ALA A 236 20.05 -13.42 18.69
C ALA A 236 18.93 -12.63 17.99
N GLN A 237 18.40 -13.13 16.88
CA GLN A 237 17.25 -12.53 16.19
C GLN A 237 15.99 -12.55 17.06
N HIS A 238 15.68 -13.67 17.72
CA HIS A 238 14.55 -13.74 18.64
C HIS A 238 14.69 -12.74 19.80
N LEU A 239 15.89 -12.63 20.39
CA LEU A 239 16.16 -11.64 21.44
C LEU A 239 16.01 -10.20 20.93
N LEU A 240 16.51 -9.90 19.74
CA LEU A 240 16.36 -8.59 19.11
C LEU A 240 14.88 -8.24 18.89
N TRP A 241 14.10 -9.18 18.34
CA TRP A 241 12.66 -8.97 18.11
C TRP A 241 11.89 -8.81 19.41
N TYR A 242 12.24 -9.58 20.43
CA TYR A 242 11.67 -9.43 21.77
C TYR A 242 11.97 -8.05 22.36
N SER A 243 13.23 -7.58 22.27
CA SER A 243 13.60 -6.22 22.71
C SER A 243 12.81 -5.15 21.96
N LYS A 244 12.73 -5.24 20.62
CA LYS A 244 11.95 -4.30 19.81
C LYS A 244 10.47 -4.30 20.17
N GLN A 245 9.90 -5.47 20.47
CA GLN A 245 8.53 -5.58 20.94
C GLN A 245 8.34 -4.87 22.29
N GLN A 246 9.25 -5.08 23.25
CA GLN A 246 9.19 -4.39 24.54
C GLN A 246 9.32 -2.87 24.39
N ASP A 247 10.21 -2.40 23.52
CA ASP A 247 10.37 -0.97 23.23
C ASP A 247 9.11 -0.38 22.60
N ALA A 248 8.49 -1.10 21.65
CA ALA A 248 7.23 -0.69 21.04
C ALA A 248 6.08 -0.64 22.06
N VAL A 249 6.00 -1.61 22.98
CA VAL A 249 5.02 -1.60 24.08
C VAL A 249 5.23 -0.39 24.99
N ARG A 250 6.47 -0.11 25.40
CA ARG A 250 6.80 1.07 26.22
C ARG A 250 6.45 2.38 25.52
N MET A 251 6.78 2.50 24.23
CA MET A 251 6.39 3.68 23.43
C MET A 251 4.87 3.83 23.34
N ARG A 252 4.14 2.72 23.11
CA ARG A 252 2.68 2.73 23.07
C ARG A 252 2.07 3.19 24.39
N GLU A 253 2.57 2.66 25.52
CA GLU A 253 2.09 3.06 26.85
C GLU A 253 2.35 4.55 27.11
N ARG A 254 3.55 5.03 26.80
CA ARG A 254 3.88 6.46 26.92
C ARG A 254 2.93 7.34 26.10
N HIS A 255 2.72 7.01 24.83
CA HIS A 255 1.82 7.78 23.97
C HIS A 255 0.36 7.67 24.41
N ALA A 256 -0.06 6.52 24.94
CA ALA A 256 -1.40 6.38 25.51
C ALA A 256 -1.59 7.30 26.73
N THR A 257 -0.59 7.42 27.60
CA THR A 257 -0.62 8.36 28.72
C THR A 257 -0.60 9.81 28.25
N GLU A 258 0.25 10.17 27.29
CA GLU A 258 0.30 11.51 26.70
C GLU A 258 -1.05 11.88 26.07
N LEU A 259 -1.68 10.96 25.32
CA LEU A 259 -2.99 11.15 24.72
C LEU A 259 -4.08 11.33 25.78
N ALA A 260 -4.08 10.51 26.84
CA ALA A 260 -5.05 10.64 27.92
C ALA A 260 -4.96 12.01 28.61
N ASN A 261 -3.73 12.49 28.87
CA ASN A 261 -3.51 13.81 29.45
C ASN A 261 -3.96 14.95 28.53
N LEU A 262 -3.65 14.86 27.24
CA LEU A 262 -4.08 15.85 26.24
C LEU A 262 -5.60 15.88 26.08
N SER A 263 -6.26 14.72 26.04
CA SER A 263 -7.71 14.62 25.99
C SER A 263 -8.36 15.24 27.22
N ALA A 264 -7.87 14.94 28.42
CA ALA A 264 -8.35 15.55 29.65
C ALA A 264 -8.14 17.08 29.66
N GLY A 265 -6.99 17.56 29.19
CA GLY A 265 -6.73 18.99 29.05
C GLY A 265 -7.65 19.67 28.03
N PHE A 266 -7.94 19.01 26.91
CA PHE A 266 -8.88 19.50 25.91
C PHE A 266 -10.31 19.59 26.45
N GLU A 267 -10.78 18.56 27.16
CA GLU A 267 -12.10 18.57 27.81
C GLU A 267 -12.21 19.70 28.85
N ALA A 268 -11.14 19.94 29.62
CA ALA A 268 -11.09 21.06 30.57
C ALA A 268 -11.21 22.42 29.87
N LEU A 269 -10.42 22.65 28.82
CA LEU A 269 -10.48 23.88 28.02
C LEU A 269 -11.85 24.06 27.33
N GLN A 270 -12.47 22.98 26.85
CA GLN A 270 -13.80 23.03 26.26
C GLN A 270 -14.87 23.40 27.29
N SER A 271 -14.75 22.89 28.52
CA SER A 271 -15.61 23.27 29.64
C SER A 271 -15.44 24.76 30.00
N GLU A 272 -14.20 25.23 30.06
CA GLU A 272 -13.88 26.63 30.32
C GLU A 272 -14.44 27.56 29.23
N LEU A 273 -14.26 27.19 27.95
CA LEU A 273 -14.82 27.93 26.82
C LEU A 273 -16.35 28.05 26.95
N ARG A 274 -17.05 26.94 27.22
CA ARG A 274 -18.52 26.95 27.42
C ARG A 274 -18.93 27.83 28.60
N ALA A 275 -18.17 27.83 29.69
CA ALA A 275 -18.44 28.69 30.83
C ALA A 275 -18.29 30.19 30.47
N VAL A 276 -17.25 30.53 29.71
CA VAL A 276 -17.02 31.89 29.21
C VAL A 276 -18.11 32.32 28.22
N GLU A 277 -18.51 31.45 27.29
CA GLU A 277 -19.60 31.70 26.34
C GLU A 277 -20.93 31.95 27.05
N ASN A 278 -21.28 31.12 28.04
CA ASN A 278 -22.48 31.32 28.85
C ASN A 278 -22.43 32.64 29.63
N ARG A 279 -21.25 32.99 30.16
CA ARG A 279 -21.07 34.27 30.86
C ARG A 279 -21.21 35.46 29.92
N LEU A 280 -20.65 35.37 28.71
CA LEU A 280 -20.80 36.38 27.67
C LEU A 280 -22.27 36.58 27.30
N GLU A 281 -23.03 35.49 27.16
CA GLU A 281 -24.45 35.56 26.83
C GLU A 281 -25.28 36.18 27.97
N SER A 282 -24.97 35.86 29.23
CA SER A 282 -25.56 36.55 30.40
C SER A 282 -25.27 38.05 30.38
N LEU A 283 -24.01 38.45 30.14
CA LEU A 283 -23.64 39.85 30.07
C LEU A 283 -24.33 40.58 28.90
N ARG A 284 -24.53 39.91 27.76
CA ARG A 284 -25.29 40.47 26.64
C ARG A 284 -26.75 40.68 27.00
N ALA A 285 -27.38 39.72 27.65
CA ALA A 285 -28.75 39.85 28.13
C ALA A 285 -28.89 41.01 29.13
N GLU A 286 -27.97 41.12 30.08
CA GLU A 286 -27.89 42.25 31.02
C GLU A 286 -27.71 43.59 30.30
N HIS A 287 -26.83 43.65 29.29
CA HIS A 287 -26.62 44.85 28.48
C HIS A 287 -27.88 45.26 27.70
N TYR A 288 -28.58 44.30 27.07
CA TYR A 288 -29.83 44.60 26.38
C TYR A 288 -30.92 45.09 27.34
N ALA A 289 -31.07 44.44 28.49
CA ALA A 289 -32.02 44.86 29.52
C ALA A 289 -31.72 46.28 30.03
N ALA A 290 -30.45 46.59 30.28
CA ALA A 290 -30.03 47.95 30.67
C ALA A 290 -30.25 48.97 29.54
N GLY A 291 -30.06 48.57 28.27
CA GLY A 291 -30.34 49.40 27.11
C GLY A 291 -31.84 49.70 26.93
N ASP A 292 -32.70 48.71 27.17
CA ASP A 292 -34.16 48.87 27.16
C ASP A 292 -34.62 49.78 28.31
N GLU A 293 -34.08 49.59 29.52
CA GLU A 293 -34.35 50.47 30.66
C GLU A 293 -33.90 51.91 30.37
N LEU A 294 -32.72 52.09 29.77
CA LEU A 294 -32.25 53.41 29.36
C LEU A 294 -33.19 54.06 28.34
N HIS A 295 -33.64 53.31 27.32
CA HIS A 295 -34.61 53.81 26.34
C HIS A 295 -35.94 54.19 27.01
N GLU A 296 -36.42 53.40 27.96
CA GLU A 296 -37.64 53.70 28.72
C GLU A 296 -37.48 55.00 29.52
N LYS A 297 -36.36 55.15 30.26
CA LYS A 297 -36.07 56.38 31.02
C LYS A 297 -35.87 57.59 30.11
N GLN A 298 -35.23 57.43 28.96
CA GLN A 298 -35.11 58.49 27.95
C GLN A 298 -36.48 58.88 27.38
N GLY A 299 -37.33 57.91 27.06
CA GLY A 299 -38.71 58.16 26.61
C GLY A 299 -39.52 58.93 27.65
N ALA A 300 -39.44 58.52 28.92
CA ALA A 300 -40.07 59.23 30.04
C ALA A 300 -39.51 60.65 30.21
N PHE A 301 -38.19 60.83 30.07
CA PHE A 301 -37.55 62.14 30.11
C PHE A 301 -38.01 63.05 28.97
N TYR A 302 -38.06 62.56 27.73
CA TYR A 302 -38.57 63.33 26.60
C TYR A 302 -40.05 63.68 26.74
N ALA A 303 -40.88 62.76 27.24
CA ALA A 303 -42.28 63.02 27.53
C ALA A 303 -42.44 64.11 28.61
N ALA A 304 -41.68 64.01 29.70
CA ALA A 304 -41.65 65.04 30.74
C ALA A 304 -41.18 66.39 30.19
N ASN A 305 -40.16 66.41 29.33
CA ASN A 305 -39.64 67.64 28.72
C ASN A 305 -40.65 68.26 27.73
N ALA A 306 -41.39 67.43 26.98
CA ALA A 306 -42.49 67.89 26.14
C ALA A 306 -43.64 68.47 26.97
N GLU A 307 -43.97 67.85 28.10
CA GLU A 307 -44.95 68.38 29.06
C GLU A 307 -44.50 69.71 29.67
N VAL A 308 -43.22 69.84 30.06
CA VAL A 308 -42.65 71.12 30.52
C VAL A 308 -42.76 72.17 29.42
N THR A 309 -42.36 71.85 28.18
CA THR A 309 -42.46 72.78 27.04
C THR A 309 -43.91 73.20 26.78
N ARG A 310 -44.86 72.25 26.87
CA ARG A 310 -46.30 72.52 26.73
C ARG A 310 -46.80 73.45 27.83
N LEU A 311 -46.43 73.18 29.09
CA LEU A 311 -46.80 74.03 30.22
C LEU A 311 -46.16 75.41 30.12
N GLU A 312 -44.91 75.53 29.64
CA GLU A 312 -44.26 76.81 29.38
C GLU A 312 -44.97 77.59 28.28
N GLN A 313 -45.38 76.94 27.19
CA GLN A 313 -46.20 77.57 26.13
C GLN A 313 -47.57 78.02 26.65
N GLN A 314 -48.25 77.18 27.45
CA GLN A 314 -49.51 77.55 28.10
C GLN A 314 -49.33 78.72 29.06
N LEU A 315 -48.23 78.75 29.82
CA LEU A 315 -47.91 79.83 30.74
C LEU A 315 -47.59 81.13 29.98
N ALA A 316 -46.85 81.05 28.88
CA ALA A 316 -46.56 82.19 28.01
C ALA A 316 -47.87 82.76 27.43
N PHE A 317 -48.74 81.91 26.90
CA PHE A 317 -50.06 82.32 26.41
C PHE A 317 -50.95 82.89 27.52
N ALA A 318 -50.94 82.30 28.71
CA ALA A 318 -51.67 82.82 29.86
C ALA A 318 -51.16 84.21 30.29
N ARG A 319 -49.84 84.42 30.31
CA ARG A 319 -49.22 85.73 30.60
C ARG A 319 -49.51 86.76 29.51
N GLU A 320 -49.50 86.36 28.24
CA GLU A 320 -49.87 87.23 27.13
C GLU A 320 -51.36 87.61 27.21
N SER A 321 -52.22 86.65 27.53
CA SER A 321 -53.65 86.90 27.76
C SER A 321 -53.89 87.77 29.00
N GLU A 322 -53.15 87.57 30.07
CA GLU A 322 -53.17 88.42 31.27
C GLU A 322 -52.74 89.85 30.92
N GLY A 323 -51.65 90.01 30.17
CA GLY A 323 -51.19 91.32 29.67
C GLY A 323 -52.23 92.01 28.78
N ARG A 324 -52.89 91.25 27.89
CA ARG A 324 -53.98 91.76 27.04
C ARG A 324 -55.20 92.16 27.86
N LEU A 325 -55.61 91.34 28.83
CA LEU A 325 -56.72 91.65 29.74
C LEU A 325 -56.40 92.85 30.64
N ALA A 326 -55.15 92.98 31.10
CA ALA A 326 -54.69 94.14 31.86
C ALA A 326 -54.70 95.42 31.01
N GLN A 327 -54.29 95.35 29.74
CA GLN A 327 -54.43 96.47 28.80
C GLN A 327 -55.90 96.83 28.54
N GLN A 328 -56.77 95.84 28.36
CA GLN A 328 -58.21 96.07 28.19
C GLN A 328 -58.81 96.69 29.45
N ALA A 329 -58.44 96.23 30.65
CA ALA A 329 -58.87 96.81 31.91
C ALA A 329 -58.35 98.24 32.08
N ALA A 330 -57.12 98.53 31.67
CA ALA A 330 -56.57 99.88 31.67
C ALA A 330 -57.34 100.80 30.70
N GLN A 331 -57.64 100.35 29.48
CA GLN A 331 -58.46 101.10 28.52
C GLN A 331 -59.88 101.32 29.04
N ILE A 332 -60.52 100.32 29.65
CA ILE A 332 -61.84 100.46 30.25
C ILE A 332 -61.79 101.45 31.42
N ASN A 333 -60.76 101.42 32.27
CA ASN A 333 -60.59 102.40 33.34
C ASN A 333 -60.36 103.81 32.81
N GLU A 334 -59.62 103.97 31.71
CA GLU A 334 -59.41 105.25 31.05
C GLU A 334 -60.72 105.77 30.43
N GLN A 335 -61.54 104.89 29.85
CA GLN A 335 -62.89 105.21 29.38
C GLN A 335 -63.82 105.59 30.54
N ILE A 336 -63.76 104.89 31.67
CA ILE A 336 -64.52 105.23 32.88
C ILE A 336 -64.09 106.59 33.42
N ALA A 337 -62.78 106.88 33.46
CA ALA A 337 -62.27 108.18 33.88
C ALA A 337 -62.71 109.31 32.94
N ALA A 338 -62.71 109.07 31.62
CA ALA A 338 -63.21 110.02 30.63
C ALA A 338 -64.72 110.29 30.80
N ILE A 339 -65.53 109.24 31.00
CA ILE A 339 -66.96 109.38 31.25
C ILE A 339 -67.23 110.09 32.59
N ALA A 340 -66.46 109.79 33.64
CA ALA A 340 -66.58 110.46 34.94
C ALA A 340 -66.22 111.95 34.85
N ALA A 341 -65.18 112.31 34.09
CA ALA A 341 -64.84 113.70 33.81
C ALA A 341 -65.94 114.41 33.00
N GLN A 342 -66.58 113.71 32.08
CA GLN A 342 -67.69 114.24 31.29
C GLN A 342 -68.96 114.45 32.13
N ILE A 343 -69.23 113.56 33.09
CA ILE A 343 -70.31 113.74 34.08
C ILE A 343 -70.00 114.96 34.97
N GLY A 344 -68.76 115.10 35.47
CA GLY A 344 -68.34 116.26 36.28
C GLY A 344 -68.51 117.59 35.54
N ALA A 345 -68.08 117.66 34.28
CA ALA A 345 -68.23 118.85 33.45
C ALA A 345 -69.71 119.19 33.15
N THR A 346 -70.57 118.18 33.07
CA THR A 346 -72.01 118.39 32.84
C THR A 346 -72.71 118.86 34.12
N ASP A 347 -72.32 118.36 35.29
CA ASP A 347 -72.85 118.77 36.60
C ASP A 347 -72.46 120.21 36.93
N GLU A 348 -71.23 120.61 36.58
CA GLU A 348 -70.71 121.96 36.78
C GLU A 348 -71.38 122.98 35.83
N ASN A 349 -71.64 122.60 34.58
CA ASN A 349 -72.45 123.40 33.65
C ASN A 349 -73.91 123.56 34.11
N THR A 350 -74.48 122.53 34.75
CA THR A 350 -75.87 122.58 35.24
C THR A 350 -75.99 123.55 36.43
N ARG A 351 -75.03 123.50 37.38
CA ARG A 351 -74.96 124.47 38.49
C ARG A 351 -74.72 125.91 38.03
N SER A 352 -73.87 126.11 37.01
CA SER A 352 -73.66 127.43 36.41
C SER A 352 -74.94 127.97 35.77
N GLY A 353 -75.70 127.11 35.07
CA GLY A 353 -76.97 127.47 34.45
C GLY A 353 -78.08 127.81 35.46
N GLU A 354 -78.15 127.10 36.59
CA GLU A 354 -79.10 127.39 37.67
C GLU A 354 -78.83 128.76 38.34
N HIS A 355 -77.55 129.09 38.57
CA HIS A 355 -77.15 130.39 39.13
C HIS A 355 -77.44 131.57 38.17
N GLU A 356 -77.27 131.38 36.86
CA GLU A 356 -77.59 132.39 35.85
C GLU A 356 -79.10 132.63 35.71
N LEU A 357 -79.91 131.59 35.88
CA LEU A 357 -81.37 131.66 35.83
C LEU A 357 -81.94 132.45 37.03
N GLU A 358 -81.42 132.21 38.23
CA GLU A 358 -81.84 132.91 39.45
C GLU A 358 -81.49 134.42 39.40
N ALA A 359 -80.32 134.75 38.84
CA ALA A 359 -79.90 136.13 38.61
C ALA A 359 -80.69 136.85 37.48
N ALA A 360 -81.32 136.11 36.57
CA ALA A 360 -82.19 136.66 35.52
C ALA A 360 -83.61 136.95 36.03
N ILE A 361 -84.14 136.12 36.95
CA ILE A 361 -85.46 136.32 37.57
C ILE A 361 -85.46 137.58 38.45
N ALA A 362 -84.43 137.79 39.26
CA ALA A 362 -84.29 138.99 40.10
C ALA A 362 -84.17 140.30 39.29
N ARG A 363 -83.56 140.24 38.09
CA ARG A 363 -83.46 141.40 37.18
C ARG A 363 -84.79 141.75 36.50
N ARG A 364 -85.71 140.79 36.35
CA ARG A 364 -87.03 141.05 35.76
C ARG A 364 -87.97 141.76 36.73
N GLU A 365 -87.95 141.39 38.01
CA GLU A 365 -88.83 141.99 39.02
C GLU A 365 -88.50 143.47 39.31
N VAL A 366 -87.22 143.85 39.22
CA VAL A 366 -86.78 145.26 39.35
C VAL A 366 -87.22 146.11 38.14
N ALA A 367 -87.19 145.54 36.93
CA ALA A 367 -87.57 146.25 35.71
C ALA A 367 -89.09 146.47 35.57
N GLU A 368 -89.92 145.58 36.14
CA GLU A 368 -91.39 145.73 36.12
C GLU A 368 -91.89 146.85 37.07
N ASP A 369 -91.20 147.12 38.18
CA ASP A 369 -91.56 148.23 39.07
C ASP A 369 -91.09 149.61 38.55
N GLU A 370 -89.97 149.68 37.83
CA GLU A 370 -89.50 150.92 37.18
C GLU A 370 -90.39 151.34 35.99
N GLN A 371 -90.96 150.38 35.26
CA GLN A 371 -91.86 150.64 34.13
C GLN A 371 -93.23 151.19 34.56
N ARG A 372 -93.71 150.84 35.77
CA ARG A 372 -95.00 151.30 36.31
C ARG A 372 -94.96 152.74 36.81
N VAL A 373 -93.79 153.21 37.28
CA VAL A 373 -93.56 154.61 37.72
C VAL A 373 -93.35 155.55 36.52
N ALA A 374 -92.72 155.07 35.44
CA ALA A 374 -92.53 155.86 34.21
C ALA A 374 -93.82 156.10 33.40
N ALA A 375 -94.81 155.19 33.48
CA ALA A 375 -96.06 155.29 32.72
C ALA A 375 -97.06 156.35 33.25
N GLN A 376 -96.91 156.81 34.50
CA GLN A 376 -97.81 157.81 35.12
C GLN A 376 -97.34 159.27 34.93
N ALA A 377 -96.13 159.49 34.39
CA ALA A 377 -95.55 160.82 34.17
C ALA A 377 -95.60 161.30 32.70
N MET A 378 -96.03 160.45 31.76
CA MET A 378 -95.98 160.73 30.31
C MET A 378 -97.18 161.53 29.76
N THR A 379 -98.31 161.56 30.49
CA THR A 379 -99.57 162.17 30.03
C THR A 379 -99.66 163.71 30.04
N PRO A 380 -98.89 164.49 30.85
CA PRO A 380 -98.92 165.96 30.80
C PRO A 380 -97.83 166.60 29.90
N LEU A 381 -96.91 165.81 29.33
CA LEU A 381 -95.77 166.33 28.54
C LEU A 381 -96.03 166.34 27.02
N GLU A 382 -96.98 165.54 26.53
CA GLU A 382 -97.36 165.50 25.11
C GLU A 382 -98.18 166.73 24.65
N SER A 383 -98.84 167.48 25.55
CA SER A 383 -99.57 168.71 25.18
C SER A 383 -98.67 169.95 25.04
N ARG A 384 -97.44 169.93 25.58
CA ARG A 384 -96.48 171.06 25.48
C ARG A 384 -95.57 171.00 24.24
N ILE A 385 -95.48 169.84 23.59
CA ILE A 385 -94.67 169.63 22.38
C ILE A 385 -95.41 170.11 21.10
N ALA A 386 -96.75 170.15 21.12
CA ALA A 386 -97.55 170.64 20.00
C ALA A 386 -97.54 172.17 19.84
N GLU A 387 -97.41 172.95 20.93
CA GLU A 387 -97.36 174.42 20.87
C GLU A 387 -96.00 174.95 20.36
N VAL A 388 -94.90 174.25 20.65
CA VAL A 388 -93.55 174.66 20.23
C VAL A 388 -93.29 174.36 18.75
N ALA A 389 -93.96 173.35 18.18
CA ALA A 389 -93.86 173.02 16.75
C ALA A 389 -94.42 174.11 15.82
N SER A 390 -95.40 174.91 16.28
CA SER A 390 -95.97 176.04 15.51
C SER A 390 -95.03 177.26 15.45
N ALA A 391 -94.22 177.49 16.49
CA ALA A 391 -93.30 178.63 16.57
C ALA A 391 -92.01 178.45 15.75
N VAL A 392 -91.57 177.21 15.50
CA VAL A 392 -90.36 176.91 14.71
C VAL A 392 -90.62 177.09 13.21
N ALA A 393 -91.82 176.78 12.71
CA ALA A 393 -92.19 176.97 11.31
C ALA A 393 -92.19 178.46 10.87
N ALA A 394 -92.49 179.39 11.79
CA ALA A 394 -92.48 180.83 11.50
C ALA A 394 -91.06 181.43 11.39
N VAL A 395 -90.05 180.80 12.01
CA VAL A 395 -88.65 181.23 11.94
C VAL A 395 -87.96 180.71 10.68
N GLN A 396 -88.35 179.53 10.19
CA GLN A 396 -87.84 178.96 8.92
C GLN A 396 -88.24 179.79 7.69
N GLN A 397 -89.42 180.41 7.69
CA GLN A 397 -89.86 181.29 6.59
C GLN A 397 -88.98 182.57 6.49
N ARG A 398 -88.59 183.15 7.63
CA ARG A 398 -87.73 184.35 7.69
C ARG A 398 -86.30 184.09 7.21
N ILE A 399 -85.83 182.84 7.26
CA ILE A 399 -84.52 182.44 6.72
C ILE A 399 -84.57 182.39 5.19
N SER A 400 -85.68 181.90 4.61
CA SER A 400 -85.90 181.86 3.15
C SER A 400 -85.90 183.25 2.50
N ASP A 401 -86.49 184.25 3.18
CA ASP A 401 -86.54 185.64 2.67
C ASP A 401 -85.14 186.31 2.61
N VAL A 402 -84.23 185.92 3.51
CA VAL A 402 -82.85 186.44 3.54
C VAL A 402 -81.97 185.78 2.47
N GLU A 403 -82.19 184.51 2.17
CA GLU A 403 -81.49 183.82 1.08
C GLU A 403 -81.87 184.37 -0.31
N GLN A 404 -83.11 184.83 -0.48
CA GLN A 404 -83.55 185.44 -1.74
C GLN A 404 -82.94 186.83 -1.97
N ALA A 405 -82.71 187.60 -0.90
CA ALA A 405 -82.03 188.90 -0.96
C ALA A 405 -80.54 188.78 -1.37
N ILE A 406 -79.88 187.67 -1.03
CA ILE A 406 -78.47 187.41 -1.40
C ILE A 406 -78.35 187.07 -2.89
N ARG A 407 -79.28 186.29 -3.47
CA ARG A 407 -79.27 185.98 -4.91
C ARG A 407 -79.46 187.23 -5.79
N VAL A 408 -80.29 188.18 -5.35
CA VAL A 408 -80.51 189.46 -6.04
C VAL A 408 -79.25 190.34 -6.04
N ALA A 409 -78.38 190.21 -5.05
CA ALA A 409 -77.09 190.91 -4.99
C ALA A 409 -76.03 190.26 -5.91
N GLU A 410 -76.06 188.94 -6.06
CA GLU A 410 -75.13 188.21 -6.95
C GLU A 410 -75.47 188.42 -8.43
N THR A 411 -76.75 188.47 -8.82
CA THR A 411 -77.12 188.72 -10.23
C THR A 411 -76.87 190.16 -10.68
N ARG A 412 -76.87 191.14 -9.74
CA ARG A 412 -76.47 192.52 -10.05
C ARG A 412 -74.96 192.67 -10.23
N ARG A 413 -74.16 191.82 -9.56
CA ARG A 413 -72.72 191.75 -9.74
C ARG A 413 -72.37 191.03 -11.04
N GLU A 414 -73.17 190.02 -11.40
CA GLU A 414 -73.15 189.40 -12.71
C GLU A 414 -73.79 190.29 -13.78
N ASN A 415 -72.98 191.25 -14.16
CA ASN A 415 -72.64 191.39 -15.56
C ASN A 415 -73.31 192.57 -16.28
N ALA A 416 -73.51 193.74 -15.68
CA ALA A 416 -72.40 194.68 -15.41
C ALA A 416 -71.15 194.44 -16.30
N ASP A 417 -70.40 193.36 -16.12
CA ASP A 417 -69.38 192.81 -17.03
C ASP A 417 -69.83 192.47 -18.47
N LYS A 418 -71.08 192.05 -18.74
CA LYS A 418 -71.54 191.81 -20.13
C LYS A 418 -71.83 193.12 -20.87
N ALA A 419 -72.28 194.15 -20.16
CA ALA A 419 -72.39 195.50 -20.71
C ALA A 419 -71.01 196.11 -21.06
N LEU A 420 -69.95 195.72 -20.33
CA LEU A 420 -68.57 196.15 -20.60
C LEU A 420 -67.95 195.47 -21.84
N ASN A 421 -68.29 194.23 -22.16
CA ASN A 421 -67.69 193.52 -23.29
C ASN A 421 -68.35 193.76 -24.67
N ALA A 422 -69.64 194.06 -24.77
CA ALA A 422 -70.24 194.32 -26.10
C ALA A 422 -70.07 195.77 -26.59
N LEU A 423 -69.90 196.73 -25.66
CA LEU A 423 -69.42 198.07 -26.01
C LEU A 423 -68.00 198.06 -26.60
N ALA A 424 -67.21 197.00 -26.38
CA ALA A 424 -65.94 196.79 -27.06
C ALA A 424 -66.13 196.35 -28.53
N GLN A 425 -67.12 195.51 -28.87
CA GLN A 425 -67.38 195.10 -30.26
C GLN A 425 -68.12 196.16 -31.09
N ARG A 426 -68.73 197.15 -30.44
CA ARG A 426 -69.23 198.37 -31.11
C ARG A 426 -68.10 199.27 -31.64
N ARG A 427 -66.84 198.99 -31.30
CA ARG A 427 -65.69 199.85 -31.62
C ARG A 427 -64.84 199.39 -32.80
N GLU A 428 -64.98 198.16 -33.32
CA GLU A 428 -63.95 197.58 -34.21
C GLU A 428 -64.31 197.42 -35.69
N ARG A 429 -65.57 197.57 -36.16
CA ARG A 429 -65.87 197.40 -37.60
C ARG A 429 -66.74 198.48 -38.25
N LEU A 430 -66.67 199.69 -37.70
CA LEU A 430 -66.97 200.92 -38.43
C LEU A 430 -65.71 201.56 -39.06
N GLU A 431 -64.55 200.89 -39.04
CA GLU A 431 -63.26 201.43 -39.55
C GLU A 431 -62.54 200.59 -40.64
N ALA A 432 -63.21 199.72 -41.41
CA ALA A 432 -62.63 199.12 -42.63
C ALA A 432 -63.67 198.80 -43.71
#